data_AF-A0A161ZVD6-F1
#
_entry.id   AF-A0A161ZVD6-F1
#
_cell.length_a   1.000
_cell.length_b   1.000
_cell.length_c   1.000
_cell.angle_alpha   90.00
_cell.angle_beta   90.00
_cell.angle_gamma   90.00
#
_symmetry.space_group_name_H-M   'P 1'
#
loop_
_entity.id
_entity.type
_entity.pdbx_description
1 polymer ?
#
loop_
_entity_poly.entity_id
_entity_poly.type
_entity_poly.pdbx_seq_one_letter_code
_entity_poly.pdbx_strand_id
1 'polypeptide(L)'
;MLNWNVREELACEEAELGPDKFAEKLQLQQKLQEAQLEMLKQIRNYHLDDQSLILEKLHQQMEMNNFDSEMSLLSLEEIQDIVRRRVTPVYRPRQPTS
;
A
#
# COMPACT_ATOMS: atom_id res chain seq x y z
N MET A 1 20.91 17.13 9.79
CA MET A 1 21.20 17.88 8.55
C MET A 1 20.43 17.35 7.32
N LEU A 2 19.36 16.55 7.49
CA LEU A 2 18.57 15.95 6.40
C LEU A 2 17.39 16.83 5.92
N ASN A 3 17.01 17.86 6.68
CA ASN A 3 15.82 18.66 6.41
C ASN A 3 16.02 19.68 5.27
N TRP A 4 17.26 20.15 5.05
CA TRP A 4 17.57 21.11 4.00
C TRP A 4 17.37 20.51 2.60
N ASN A 5 17.92 19.31 2.33
CA ASN A 5 17.77 18.65 1.04
C ASN A 5 16.30 18.46 0.65
N VAL A 6 15.44 18.05 1.59
CA VAL A 6 14.00 17.86 1.28
C VAL A 6 13.34 19.18 0.89
N ARG A 7 13.71 20.28 1.57
CA ARG A 7 13.15 21.60 1.28
C ARG A 7 13.69 22.19 -0.02
N GLU A 8 14.97 21.95 -0.32
CA GLU A 8 15.61 22.38 -1.55
C GLU A 8 15.04 21.64 -2.77
N GLU A 9 14.90 20.31 -2.70
CA GLU A 9 14.28 19.52 -3.76
C GLU A 9 12.85 19.98 -4.07
N LEU A 10 12.04 20.25 -3.04
CA LEU A 10 10.68 20.79 -3.22
C LEU A 10 10.67 22.19 -3.86
N ALA A 11 11.63 23.05 -3.49
CA ALA A 11 11.74 24.39 -4.05
C ALA A 11 12.22 24.36 -5.52
N CYS A 12 13.13 23.44 -5.86
CA CYS A 12 13.55 23.19 -7.24
C CYS A 12 12.38 22.65 -8.07
N GLU A 13 11.63 21.71 -7.53
CA GLU A 13 10.46 21.12 -8.21
C GLU A 13 9.34 22.15 -8.47
N GLU A 14 9.06 23.04 -7.51
CA GLU A 14 8.14 24.17 -7.70
C GLU A 14 8.61 25.11 -8.81
N ALA A 15 9.91 25.41 -8.85
CA ALA A 15 10.50 26.27 -9.88
C ALA A 15 10.45 25.64 -11.28
N GLU A 16 10.59 24.31 -11.39
CA GLU A 16 10.52 23.57 -12.66
C GLU A 16 9.10 23.41 -13.19
N LEU A 17 8.15 23.07 -12.32
CA LEU A 17 6.76 22.80 -12.70
C LEU A 17 5.93 24.09 -12.83
N GLY A 18 6.31 25.14 -12.12
CA GLY A 18 5.50 26.33 -11.92
C GLY A 18 4.40 26.10 -10.87
N PRO A 19 3.81 27.20 -10.34
CA PRO A 19 2.97 27.16 -9.15
C PRO A 19 1.71 26.29 -9.30
N ASP A 20 1.04 26.36 -10.45
CA ASP A 20 -0.22 25.62 -10.67
C ASP A 20 0.01 24.10 -10.73
N LYS A 21 0.99 23.66 -11.53
CA LYS A 21 1.31 22.23 -11.68
C LYS A 21 1.93 21.65 -10.41
N PHE A 22 2.72 22.44 -9.69
CA PHE A 22 3.26 22.04 -8.40
C PHE A 22 2.13 21.85 -7.37
N ALA A 23 1.18 22.78 -7.30
CA ALA A 23 0.00 22.65 -6.44
C ALA A 23 -0.84 21.41 -6.79
N GLU A 24 -1.07 21.14 -8.07
CA GLU A 24 -1.77 19.94 -8.53
C GLU A 24 -1.04 18.65 -8.11
N LYS A 25 0.28 18.58 -8.32
CA LYS A 25 1.11 17.44 -7.90
C LYS A 25 1.04 17.22 -6.39
N LEU A 26 1.16 18.30 -5.61
CA LEU A 26 1.10 18.22 -4.15
C LEU A 26 -0.28 17.74 -3.68
N GLN A 27 -1.36 18.21 -4.30
CA GLN A 27 -2.70 17.71 -4.02
C GLN A 27 -2.87 16.23 -4.35
N LEU A 28 -2.31 15.77 -5.47
CA LEU A 28 -2.35 14.35 -5.84
C LEU A 28 -1.60 13.49 -4.81
N GLN A 29 -0.42 13.93 -4.39
CA GLN A 29 0.35 13.24 -3.34
C GLN A 29 -0.39 13.21 -2.00
N GLN A 30 -1.03 14.31 -1.59
CA GLN A 30 -1.84 14.35 -0.37
C GLN A 30 -3.00 13.35 -0.42
N LYS A 31 -3.74 13.31 -1.54
CA LYS A 31 -4.84 12.34 -1.73
C LYS A 31 -4.36 10.90 -1.65
N LEU A 32 -3.20 10.60 -2.23
CA LEU A 32 -2.60 9.28 -2.16
C LEU A 32 -2.26 8.90 -0.72
N GLN A 33 -1.65 9.80 0.04
CA GLN A 33 -1.35 9.58 1.46
C GLN A 33 -2.61 9.39 2.31
N GLU A 34 -3.66 10.17 2.06
CA GLU A 34 -4.96 9.99 2.71
C GLU A 34 -5.58 8.63 2.42
N ALA A 35 -5.50 8.17 1.17
CA ALA A 35 -5.98 6.85 0.77
C ALA A 35 -5.19 5.71 1.45
N GLN A 36 -3.86 5.82 1.52
CA GLN A 36 -3.02 4.86 2.23
C GLN A 36 -3.38 4.79 3.72
N LEU A 37 -3.58 5.95 4.36
CA LEU A 37 -3.97 6.02 5.76
C LEU A 37 -5.34 5.37 5.99
N GLU A 38 -6.31 5.63 5.12
CA GLU A 38 -7.65 5.06 5.23
C GLU A 38 -7.63 3.53 5.06
N MET A 39 -6.83 3.02 4.12
CA MET A 39 -6.58 1.59 3.98
C MET A 39 -6.03 0.97 5.27
N LEU A 40 -5.01 1.61 5.89
CA LEU A 40 -4.43 1.11 7.14
C LEU A 40 -5.45 1.11 8.29
N LYS A 41 -6.33 2.11 8.36
CA LYS A 41 -7.44 2.12 9.33
C LYS A 41 -8.41 0.97 9.10
N GLN A 42 -8.70 0.63 7.84
CA GLN A 42 -9.56 -0.51 7.50
C GLN A 42 -8.89 -1.83 7.91
N ILE A 43 -7.59 -2.01 7.61
CA ILE A 43 -6.81 -3.20 7.97
C ILE A 43 -6.84 -3.42 9.48
N ARG A 44 -6.70 -2.36 10.28
CA ARG A 44 -6.76 -2.43 11.75
C ARG A 44 -8.02 -3.11 12.31
N ASN A 45 -9.12 -3.13 11.56
CA ASN A 45 -10.38 -3.76 11.98
C ASN A 45 -10.42 -5.29 11.78
N TYR A 46 -9.43 -5.88 11.09
CA TYR A 46 -9.34 -7.33 10.87
C TYR A 46 -8.66 -8.06 12.04
N HIS A 47 -8.68 -9.39 12.04
CA HIS A 47 -7.96 -10.19 13.04
C HIS A 47 -6.43 -9.99 12.91
N LEU A 48 -5.66 -10.14 14.00
CA LEU A 48 -4.20 -9.91 13.99
C LEU A 48 -3.44 -10.73 12.94
N ASP A 49 -3.86 -11.98 12.74
CA ASP A 49 -3.26 -12.84 11.72
C ASP A 49 -3.57 -12.38 10.29
N ASP A 50 -4.76 -11.84 10.09
CA ASP A 50 -5.20 -11.29 8.81
C ASP A 50 -4.50 -9.95 8.55
N GLN A 51 -4.38 -9.09 9.56
CA GLN A 51 -3.60 -7.84 9.50
C GLN A 51 -2.17 -8.11 9.03
N SER A 52 -1.49 -9.07 9.66
CA SER A 52 -0.12 -9.45 9.32
C SER A 52 -0.02 -9.92 7.87
N LEU A 53 -0.97 -10.73 7.42
CA LEU A 53 -0.99 -11.23 6.04
C LEU A 53 -1.24 -10.11 5.01
N ILE A 54 -2.17 -9.20 5.29
CA ILE A 54 -2.47 -8.07 4.40
C ILE A 54 -1.24 -7.16 4.28
N LEU A 55 -0.59 -6.85 5.41
CA LEU A 55 0.62 -6.01 5.41
C LEU A 55 1.80 -6.69 4.72
N GLU A 56 1.99 -8.00 4.88
CA GLU A 56 3.02 -8.76 4.16
C GLU A 56 2.77 -8.73 2.64
N LYS A 57 1.51 -8.86 2.22
CA LYS A 57 1.14 -8.76 0.80
C LYS A 57 1.35 -7.37 0.24
N LEU A 58 1.00 -6.33 1.00
CA LEU A 58 1.26 -4.94 0.64
C LEU A 58 2.76 -4.68 0.48
N HIS A 59 3.59 -5.19 1.40
CA HIS A 59 5.04 -5.07 1.31
C HIS A 59 5.60 -5.74 0.04
N GLN A 60 5.18 -6.97 -0.26
CA GLN A 60 5.58 -7.69 -1.47
C GLN A 60 5.20 -6.92 -2.75
N GLN A 61 4.00 -6.33 -2.79
CA GLN A 61 3.57 -5.51 -3.93
C GLN A 61 4.47 -4.27 -4.10
N MET A 62 4.78 -3.56 -3.02
CA MET A 62 5.70 -2.42 -3.09
C MET A 62 7.10 -2.84 -3.54
N GLU A 63 7.64 -3.95 -3.03
CA GLU A 63 8.94 -4.47 -3.45
C GLU A 63 8.97 -4.82 -4.95
N MET A 64 7.92 -5.47 -5.46
CA MET A 64 7.81 -5.81 -6.88
C MET A 64 7.72 -4.57 -7.78
N ASN A 65 7.27 -3.45 -7.23
CA ASN A 65 7.05 -2.19 -7.93
C ASN A 65 8.10 -1.13 -7.56
N ASN A 66 9.28 -1.54 -7.06
CA ASN A 66 10.38 -0.64 -6.68
C ASN A 66 9.97 0.48 -5.70
N PHE A 67 9.03 0.19 -4.80
CA PHE A 67 8.47 1.12 -3.83
C PHE A 67 7.79 2.34 -4.46
N ASP A 68 7.18 2.15 -5.64
CA ASP A 68 6.30 3.15 -6.23
C ASP A 68 5.14 3.46 -5.30
N SER A 69 4.98 4.75 -5.00
CA SER A 69 3.96 5.25 -4.08
C SER A 69 2.54 4.99 -4.60
N GLU A 70 2.35 5.00 -5.92
CA GLU A 70 1.05 4.71 -6.54
C GLU A 70 0.63 3.25 -6.35
N MET A 71 1.60 2.35 -6.18
CA MET A 71 1.40 0.91 -6.00
C MET A 71 1.32 0.52 -4.52
N SER A 72 1.26 1.50 -3.61
CA SER A 72 1.17 1.29 -2.16
C SER A 72 -0.28 1.20 -1.66
N LEU A 73 -1.24 0.98 -2.57
CA LEU A 73 -2.66 0.83 -2.27
C LEU A 73 -3.12 -0.59 -2.59
N LEU A 74 -3.99 -1.11 -1.73
CA LEU A 74 -4.80 -2.29 -1.98
C LEU A 74 -6.26 -1.86 -1.93
N SER A 75 -7.02 -2.30 -2.92
CA SER A 75 -8.47 -2.16 -2.93
C SER A 75 -9.11 -2.99 -1.81
N LEU A 76 -10.34 -2.63 -1.44
CA LEU A 76 -11.11 -3.41 -0.47
C LEU A 76 -11.36 -4.83 -0.96
N GLU A 77 -11.59 -5.03 -2.26
CA GLU A 77 -11.72 -6.37 -2.83
C GLU A 77 -10.45 -7.20 -2.64
N GLU A 78 -9.27 -6.63 -2.89
CA GLU A 78 -7.99 -7.32 -2.70
C GLU A 78 -7.74 -7.69 -1.24
N ILE A 79 -8.03 -6.78 -0.31
CA ILE A 79 -7.93 -7.06 1.13
C ILE A 79 -8.86 -8.21 1.52
N GLN A 80 -10.11 -8.19 1.05
CA GLN A 80 -11.06 -9.28 1.32
C GLN A 80 -10.61 -10.60 0.71
N ASP A 81 -10.04 -10.58 -0.49
CA ASP A 81 -9.51 -11.75 -1.16
C ASP A 81 -8.34 -12.38 -0.39
N ILE A 82 -7.43 -11.56 0.12
CA ILE A 82 -6.30 -11.99 0.96
C ILE A 82 -6.81 -12.72 2.20
N VAL A 83 -7.82 -12.14 2.88
CA VAL A 83 -8.41 -12.73 4.09
C VAL A 83 -9.17 -14.02 3.76
N ARG A 84 -9.94 -14.05 2.67
CA ARG A 84 -10.72 -15.25 2.26
C ARG A 84 -9.83 -16.44 1.90
N ARG A 85 -8.69 -16.21 1.25
CA ARG A 85 -7.76 -17.28 0.84
C ARG A 85 -7.10 -18.01 2.02
N ARG A 86 -7.11 -17.44 3.24
CA ARG A 86 -6.76 -18.19 4.47
C ARG A 86 -7.77 -19.26 4.84
N VAL A 87 -9.05 -19.07 4.49
CA VAL A 87 -10.16 -19.90 4.99
C VAL A 87 -10.44 -21.12 4.10
N THR A 88 -9.80 -21.25 2.94
CA THR A 88 -9.92 -22.47 2.11
C THR A 88 -9.19 -23.64 2.78
N PRO A 89 -9.90 -24.69 3.24
CA PRO A 89 -9.25 -25.88 3.74
C PRO A 89 -8.48 -26.51 2.59
N VAL A 90 -7.18 -26.72 2.77
CA VAL A 90 -6.39 -27.56 1.86
C VAL A 90 -7.02 -28.95 1.90
N TYR A 91 -7.82 -29.29 0.89
CA TYR A 91 -8.43 -30.60 0.76
C TYR A 91 -7.30 -31.60 0.47
N ARG A 92 -6.81 -32.29 1.50
CA ARG A 92 -5.86 -33.40 1.36
C ARG A 92 -6.67 -34.70 1.27
N PRO A 93 -6.86 -35.29 0.09
CA PRO A 93 -7.49 -36.60 0.01
C PRO A 93 -6.62 -37.61 0.78
N ARG A 94 -7.21 -38.31 1.76
CA ARG A 94 -6.54 -39.42 2.44
C ARG A 94 -6.26 -40.50 1.39
N GLN A 95 -4.99 -40.80 1.17
CA GLN A 95 -4.61 -41.96 0.38
C GLN A 95 -5.00 -43.22 1.16
N PRO A 96 -5.76 -44.16 0.57
CA PRO A 96 -5.99 -45.46 1.19
C PRO A 96 -4.68 -46.25 1.18
N THR A 97 -4.24 -46.67 2.37
CA THR A 97 -3.17 -47.65 2.54
C THR A 97 -3.67 -49.00 2.04
N SER A 98 -3.02 -49.53 1.00
CA SER A 98 -3.06 -50.97 0.67
C SER A 98 -1.83 -51.65 1.22
#